data_AF-A0A9P0H2S2-F1
#
_entry.id   AF-A0A9P0H2S2-F1
#
_cell.length_a   1.000
_cell.length_b   1.000
_cell.length_c   1.000
_cell.angle_alpha   90.00
_cell.angle_beta   90.00
_cell.angle_gamma   90.00
#
_symmetry.space_group_name_H-M   'P 1'
#
loop_
_entity.id
_entity.type
_entity.pdbx_description
1 polymer ?
#
loop_
_entity_poly.entity_id
_entity_poly.type
_entity_poly.pdbx_seq_one_letter_code
_entity_poly.pdbx_strand_id
1 'polypeptide(L)'
;MKAVEVNKIITSVIEDIHKINDISSVNKRYEGKLVYLYGFIEVEEPLTEPEYGLSVPAVILKRRVQMYQWVEKKEESTVVSSNSMPFEIYHYETEWRDKLLDSSKFHSKSGHDNPKEFPVNSYVYVSPNVKIGAFTLSKEIKNKFKDFTLITSDERPERHDIKMHAGLYYHTLDVWDPKVGDIRLQFSYAGNTGDAVSIIATQTGKTLGGNHLLLLEKGKISPEEMITKEHNWNMWLIRLYRTCGWVCLYMASSFFKSLFFYIGNIFIYSCILITNNFQSKKLVNAFNCKNSFNLIK
;
A
#
# COMPACT_ATOMS: atom_id res chain seq x y z
N MET A 1 24.60 -13.56 -8.01
CA MET A 1 25.66 -12.79 -7.32
C MET A 1 25.10 -11.80 -6.29
N LYS A 2 24.23 -10.84 -6.67
CA LYS A 2 23.67 -9.84 -5.72
C LYS A 2 23.04 -10.42 -4.43
N ALA A 3 22.28 -11.51 -4.50
CA ALA A 3 21.64 -12.09 -3.31
C ALA A 3 22.64 -12.70 -2.28
N VAL A 4 23.73 -13.29 -2.76
CA VAL A 4 24.77 -13.88 -1.90
C VAL A 4 25.58 -12.77 -1.23
N GLU A 5 25.88 -11.72 -1.97
CA GLU A 5 26.54 -10.51 -1.46
C GLU A 5 25.71 -9.81 -0.39
N VAL A 6 24.40 -9.67 -0.61
CA VAL A 6 23.47 -9.11 0.38
C VAL A 6 23.44 -9.96 1.65
N ASN A 7 23.36 -11.29 1.54
CA ASN A 7 23.39 -12.16 2.72
C ASN A 7 24.70 -12.03 3.49
N LYS A 8 25.85 -11.92 2.79
CA LYS A 8 27.15 -11.72 3.42
C LYS A 8 27.22 -10.40 4.19
N ILE A 9 26.69 -9.32 3.61
CA ILE A 9 26.59 -8.00 4.25
C ILE A 9 25.68 -8.06 5.48
N ILE A 10 24.54 -8.76 5.39
CA ILE A 10 23.62 -8.94 6.52
C ILE A 10 24.32 -9.66 7.68
N THR A 11 25.05 -10.75 7.40
CA THR A 11 25.79 -11.48 8.43
C THR A 11 26.85 -10.61 9.09
N SER A 12 27.66 -9.88 8.30
CA SER A 12 28.67 -8.98 8.88
C SER A 12 28.05 -7.87 9.73
N VAL A 13 26.93 -7.31 9.29
CA VAL A 13 26.19 -6.29 10.07
C VAL A 13 25.67 -6.86 11.37
N ILE A 14 25.13 -8.08 11.37
CA ILE A 14 24.64 -8.75 12.59
C ILE A 14 25.78 -8.96 13.59
N GLU A 15 26.97 -9.35 13.11
CA GLU A 15 28.16 -9.54 13.95
C GLU A 15 28.65 -8.22 14.57
N ASP A 16 28.48 -7.09 13.88
CA ASP A 16 28.88 -5.76 14.34
C ASP A 16 27.88 -5.12 15.33
N ILE A 17 26.70 -5.70 15.53
CA ILE A 17 25.69 -5.16 16.46
C ILE A 17 26.07 -5.46 17.90
N HIS A 18 26.29 -4.39 18.68
CA HIS A 18 26.51 -4.50 20.11
C HIS A 18 25.21 -4.50 20.90
N LYS A 19 24.88 -5.61 21.55
CA LYS A 19 23.71 -5.71 22.46
C LYS A 19 23.99 -4.97 23.77
N ILE A 20 23.18 -3.95 24.08
CA ILE A 20 23.19 -3.21 25.33
C ILE A 20 22.19 -3.87 26.29
N ASN A 21 22.71 -4.42 27.40
CA ASN A 21 21.89 -5.07 28.42
C ASN A 21 21.49 -4.10 29.55
N ASP A 22 22.34 -3.12 29.86
CA ASP A 22 22.06 -2.07 30.84
C ASP A 22 21.73 -0.77 30.10
N ILE A 23 20.46 -0.37 30.15
CA ILE A 23 19.98 0.87 29.56
C ILE A 23 19.97 2.04 30.55
N SER A 24 20.33 1.82 31.82
CA SER A 24 20.30 2.86 32.88
C SER A 24 21.47 3.84 32.79
N SER A 25 22.52 3.49 32.05
CA SER A 25 23.72 4.31 31.88
C SER A 25 24.26 4.24 30.45
N VAL A 26 24.89 5.32 30.00
CA VAL A 26 25.47 5.38 28.65
C VAL A 26 26.94 5.00 28.70
N ASN A 27 27.30 3.91 28.02
CA ASN A 27 28.68 3.45 27.91
C ASN A 27 29.36 4.06 26.68
N LYS A 28 30.43 4.84 26.90
CA LYS A 28 31.21 5.48 25.83
C LYS A 28 31.89 4.50 24.87
N ARG A 29 32.05 3.22 25.25
CA ARG A 29 32.65 2.18 24.38
C ARG A 29 31.85 1.91 23.09
N TYR A 30 30.56 2.25 23.09
CA TYR A 30 29.67 2.07 21.95
C TYR A 30 29.50 3.33 21.10
N GLU A 31 30.24 4.40 21.41
CA GLU A 31 30.19 5.65 20.63
C GLU A 31 30.50 5.40 19.16
N GLY A 32 29.62 5.87 18.26
CA GLY A 32 29.73 5.69 16.82
C GLY A 32 29.47 4.27 16.32
N LYS A 33 29.08 3.34 17.20
CA LYS A 33 28.82 1.94 16.83
C LYS A 33 27.33 1.65 16.72
N LEU A 34 27.02 0.59 15.97
CA LEU A 34 25.67 0.06 15.88
C LEU A 34 25.34 -0.72 17.15
N VAL A 35 24.27 -0.32 17.80
CA VAL A 35 23.83 -0.92 19.07
C VAL A 35 22.42 -1.47 18.91
N TYR A 36 22.16 -2.55 19.64
CA TYR A 36 20.83 -3.07 19.86
C TYR A 36 20.45 -2.85 21.32
N LEU A 37 19.24 -2.38 21.56
CA LEU A 37 18.66 -2.31 22.89
C LEU A 37 17.18 -2.64 22.85
N TYR A 38 16.71 -3.09 24.01
CA TYR A 38 15.33 -3.35 24.30
C TYR A 38 14.97 -2.57 25.56
N GLY A 39 13.85 -1.87 25.54
CA GLY A 39 13.37 -1.13 26.70
C GLY A 39 11.98 -0.55 26.48
N PHE A 40 11.53 0.20 27.49
CA PHE A 40 10.23 0.84 27.49
C PHE A 40 10.38 2.29 27.06
N ILE A 41 9.42 2.77 26.28
CA ILE A 41 9.36 4.18 25.88
C ILE A 41 9.00 5.02 27.11
N GLU A 42 9.73 6.10 27.30
CA GLU A 42 9.45 7.13 28.29
C GLU A 42 9.24 8.45 27.57
N VAL A 43 8.03 9.00 27.69
CA VAL A 43 7.69 10.32 27.16
C VAL A 43 7.54 11.27 28.35
N GLU A 44 8.37 12.30 28.42
CA GLU A 44 8.38 13.22 29.57
C GLU A 44 7.13 14.10 29.61
N GLU A 45 6.79 14.70 28.47
CA GLU A 45 5.64 15.60 28.33
C GLU A 45 4.61 14.99 27.39
N PRO A 46 3.34 14.86 27.80
CA PRO A 46 2.29 14.35 26.93
C PRO A 46 1.99 15.34 25.79
N LEU A 47 1.65 14.81 24.63
CA LEU A 47 1.16 15.59 23.50
C LEU A 47 -0.30 15.95 23.76
N THR A 48 -0.63 17.24 23.66
CA THR A 48 -1.95 17.77 24.02
C THR A 48 -2.65 18.44 22.85
N GLU A 49 -3.97 18.30 22.82
CA GLU A 49 -4.90 18.99 21.91
C GLU A 49 -6.06 19.54 22.77
N PRO A 50 -5.85 20.71 23.43
CA PRO A 50 -6.77 21.22 24.45
C PRO A 50 -8.18 21.49 23.93
N GLU A 51 -8.32 21.94 22.67
CA GLU A 51 -9.63 22.18 22.05
C GLU A 51 -10.50 20.92 22.00
N TYR A 52 -9.87 19.74 22.03
CA TYR A 52 -10.52 18.43 21.97
C TYR A 52 -10.40 17.66 23.30
N GLY A 53 -9.84 18.27 24.35
CA GLY A 53 -9.66 17.63 25.65
C GLY A 53 -8.66 16.47 25.66
N LEU A 54 -7.76 16.38 24.68
CA LEU A 54 -6.84 15.25 24.56
C LEU A 54 -5.48 15.54 25.19
N SER A 55 -4.97 14.57 25.96
CA SER A 55 -3.62 14.54 26.50
C SER A 55 -3.10 13.10 26.46
N VAL A 56 -2.10 12.83 25.63
CA VAL A 56 -1.60 11.47 25.40
C VAL A 56 -0.08 11.42 25.56
N PRO A 57 0.46 10.59 26.47
CA PRO A 57 1.90 10.42 26.64
C PRO A 57 2.47 9.50 25.56
N ALA A 58 2.59 10.00 24.33
CA ALA A 58 3.05 9.22 23.17
C ALA A 58 4.14 9.94 22.36
N VAL A 59 4.89 9.16 21.56
CA VAL A 59 5.93 9.66 20.66
C VAL A 59 5.33 10.52 19.54
N ILE A 60 4.22 10.07 18.97
CA ILE A 60 3.50 10.79 17.91
C ILE A 60 2.02 10.89 18.26
N LEU A 61 1.43 12.07 18.07
CA LEU A 61 -0.01 12.30 18.02
C LEU A 61 -0.36 12.86 16.64
N LYS A 62 -1.30 12.21 15.95
CA LYS A 62 -1.75 12.56 14.61
C LYS A 62 -3.20 13.03 14.65
N ARG A 63 -3.42 14.26 14.19
CA ARG A 63 -4.73 14.83 13.90
C ARG A 63 -5.02 14.68 12.41
N ARG A 64 -6.00 13.86 12.06
CA ARG A 64 -6.50 13.72 10.69
C ARG A 64 -7.82 14.48 10.57
N VAL A 65 -7.84 15.49 9.70
CA VAL A 65 -9.04 16.28 9.40
C VAL A 65 -9.57 15.89 8.03
N GLN A 66 -10.88 15.69 7.97
CA GLN A 66 -11.62 15.45 6.74
C GLN A 66 -12.73 16.48 6.61
N MET A 67 -12.96 16.96 5.39
CA MET A 67 -14.06 17.86 5.08
C MET A 67 -15.09 17.12 4.24
N TYR A 68 -16.36 17.34 4.55
CA TYR A 68 -17.46 16.89 3.73
C TYR A 68 -17.57 17.82 2.53
N GLN A 69 -17.43 17.26 1.32
CA GLN A 69 -17.36 18.05 0.10
C GLN A 69 -17.83 17.25 -1.10
N TRP A 70 -18.21 17.94 -2.18
CA TRP A 70 -18.56 17.33 -3.45
C TRP A 70 -17.36 16.64 -4.09
N VAL A 71 -17.62 15.47 -4.68
CA VAL A 71 -16.69 14.65 -5.43
C VAL A 71 -17.32 14.36 -6.79
N GLU A 72 -16.60 14.68 -7.85
CA GLU A 72 -16.93 14.23 -9.21
C GLU A 72 -16.35 12.84 -9.44
N LYS A 73 -17.21 11.88 -9.80
CA LYS A 73 -16.86 10.53 -10.23
C LYS A 73 -17.09 10.41 -11.72
N LYS A 74 -16.08 9.87 -12.41
CA LYS A 74 -16.10 9.63 -13.85
C LYS A 74 -16.31 8.13 -14.10
N GLU A 75 -17.32 7.79 -14.88
CA GLU A 75 -17.52 6.46 -15.42
C GLU A 75 -17.18 6.45 -16.90
N GLU A 76 -16.23 5.58 -17.28
CA GLU A 76 -15.88 5.34 -18.67
C GLU A 76 -16.72 4.18 -19.21
N SER A 77 -17.56 4.45 -20.21
CA SER A 77 -18.38 3.42 -20.82
C SER A 77 -17.52 2.48 -21.67
N THR A 78 -17.43 1.19 -21.32
CA THR A 78 -16.77 0.16 -22.13
C THR A 78 -17.73 -0.42 -23.18
N VAL A 79 -18.40 0.42 -23.97
CA VAL A 79 -19.26 -0.09 -25.05
C VAL A 79 -18.37 -0.47 -26.25
N VAL A 80 -17.93 -1.72 -26.29
CA VAL A 80 -17.29 -2.35 -27.46
C VAL A 80 -18.40 -2.80 -28.42
N SER A 81 -19.10 -1.85 -29.03
CA SER A 81 -19.93 -2.13 -30.20
C SER A 81 -19.39 -1.36 -31.39
N SER A 82 -19.32 -2.01 -32.54
CA SER A 82 -18.59 -1.56 -33.74
C SER A 82 -18.95 -0.15 -34.26
N ASN A 83 -20.03 0.48 -33.77
CA ASN A 83 -20.57 1.74 -34.27
C ASN A 83 -20.87 2.81 -33.18
N SER A 84 -20.42 2.65 -31.92
CA SER A 84 -20.69 3.63 -30.85
C SER A 84 -19.45 4.41 -30.45
N MET A 85 -19.54 5.75 -30.38
CA MET A 85 -18.49 6.61 -29.85
C MET A 85 -18.42 6.48 -28.32
N PRO A 86 -17.23 6.47 -27.71
CA PRO A 86 -17.10 6.51 -26.26
C PRO A 86 -17.68 7.82 -25.72
N PHE A 87 -18.50 7.75 -24.68
CA PHE A 87 -18.96 8.91 -23.93
C PHE A 87 -18.63 8.74 -22.45
N GLU A 88 -18.40 9.85 -21.77
CA GLU A 88 -18.04 9.90 -20.36
C GLU A 88 -19.27 10.32 -19.56
N ILE A 89 -19.58 9.59 -18.49
CA ILE A 89 -20.66 9.94 -17.57
C ILE A 89 -20.04 10.47 -16.28
N TYR A 90 -20.55 11.62 -15.83
CA TYR A 90 -20.10 12.27 -14.61
C TYR A 90 -21.20 12.20 -13.55
N HIS A 91 -20.84 11.72 -12.35
CA HIS A 91 -21.71 11.64 -11.19
C HIS A 91 -21.12 12.46 -10.05
N TYR A 92 -21.98 13.07 -9.24
CA TYR A 92 -21.57 13.93 -8.13
C TYR A 92 -22.16 13.39 -6.83
N GLU A 93 -21.31 13.25 -5.84
CA GLU A 93 -21.71 12.84 -4.51
C GLU A 93 -20.87 13.55 -3.46
N THR A 94 -21.41 13.67 -2.24
CA THR A 94 -20.72 14.29 -1.13
C THR A 94 -20.02 13.23 -0.28
N GLU A 95 -18.71 13.37 -0.12
CA GLU A 95 -17.88 12.45 0.66
C GLU A 95 -16.96 13.20 1.63
N TRP A 96 -16.53 12.51 2.69
CA TRP A 96 -15.48 12.97 3.58
C TRP A 96 -14.11 12.77 2.93
N ARG A 97 -13.35 13.85 2.73
CA ARG A 97 -12.05 13.81 2.06
C ARG A 97 -10.97 14.51 2.89
N ASP A 98 -9.76 13.94 2.87
CA ASP A 98 -8.58 14.46 3.58
C ASP A 98 -7.94 15.68 2.88
N LYS A 99 -8.34 15.97 1.64
CA LYS A 99 -7.76 17.02 0.78
C LYS A 99 -8.86 17.83 0.13
N LEU A 100 -8.59 19.11 -0.09
CA LEU A 100 -9.49 20.00 -0.84
C LEU A 100 -9.65 19.50 -2.27
N LEU A 101 -10.90 19.44 -2.73
CA LEU A 101 -11.21 19.22 -4.14
C LEU A 101 -11.61 20.54 -4.77
N ASP A 102 -10.84 20.93 -5.78
CA ASP A 102 -11.07 22.14 -6.56
C ASP A 102 -12.28 21.95 -7.49
N SER A 103 -13.46 22.29 -6.98
CA SER A 103 -14.74 22.23 -7.69
C SER A 103 -14.78 23.11 -8.95
N SER A 104 -13.86 24.08 -9.10
CA SER A 104 -13.75 24.87 -10.33
C SER A 104 -13.31 24.05 -11.56
N LYS A 105 -12.80 22.84 -11.33
CA LYS A 105 -12.41 21.88 -12.36
C LYS A 105 -13.49 20.85 -12.68
N PHE A 106 -14.61 20.87 -11.96
CA PHE A 106 -15.73 19.97 -12.25
C PHE A 106 -16.35 20.30 -13.60
N HIS A 107 -16.83 19.25 -14.28
CA HIS A 107 -17.53 19.32 -15.54
C HIS A 107 -18.83 20.12 -15.39
N SER A 108 -19.58 19.88 -14.30
CA SER A 108 -20.77 20.65 -13.92
C SER A 108 -20.56 21.31 -12.55
N LYS A 109 -20.31 22.62 -12.57
CA LYS A 109 -19.98 23.42 -11.38
C LYS A 109 -21.21 23.84 -10.58
N SER A 110 -22.31 24.11 -11.28
CA SER A 110 -23.51 24.68 -10.67
C SER A 110 -24.08 23.74 -9.62
N GLY A 111 -24.10 24.18 -8.35
CA GLY A 111 -24.61 23.40 -7.23
C GLY A 111 -23.58 22.49 -6.55
N HIS A 112 -22.33 22.46 -7.02
CA HIS A 112 -21.27 21.59 -6.51
C HIS A 112 -20.05 22.38 -5.97
N ASP A 113 -20.29 23.58 -5.44
CA ASP A 113 -19.23 24.43 -4.90
C ASP A 113 -18.63 23.85 -3.62
N ASN A 114 -17.32 23.69 -3.61
CA ASN A 114 -16.54 23.26 -2.45
C ASN A 114 -15.81 24.45 -1.80
N PRO A 115 -15.60 24.42 -0.47
CA PRO A 115 -14.75 25.40 0.20
C PRO A 115 -13.32 25.38 -0.33
N LYS A 116 -12.66 26.53 -0.24
CA LYS A 116 -11.29 26.74 -0.75
C LYS A 116 -10.21 26.48 0.28
N GLU A 117 -10.58 26.28 1.54
CA GLU A 117 -9.66 26.06 2.64
C GLU A 117 -10.30 25.19 3.73
N PHE A 118 -9.45 24.53 4.53
CA PHE A 118 -9.88 23.86 5.74
C PHE A 118 -9.89 24.86 6.90
N PRO A 119 -10.96 24.90 7.72
CA PRO A 119 -10.96 25.72 8.94
C PRO A 119 -9.97 25.20 10.00
N VAL A 120 -9.68 23.89 9.97
CA VAL A 120 -8.66 23.24 10.83
C VAL A 120 -7.82 22.29 9.98
N ASN A 121 -6.50 22.36 10.10
CA ASN A 121 -5.59 21.53 9.31
C ASN A 121 -5.20 20.23 10.02
N SER A 122 -5.00 19.17 9.22
CA SER A 122 -4.34 17.94 9.69
C SER A 122 -2.92 18.26 10.17
N TYR A 123 -2.49 17.61 11.25
CA TYR A 123 -1.16 17.85 11.83
C TYR A 123 -0.60 16.57 12.47
N VAL A 124 0.73 16.47 12.52
CA VAL A 124 1.44 15.38 13.19
C VAL A 124 2.37 15.99 14.23
N TYR A 125 1.99 15.86 15.49
CA TYR A 125 2.78 16.26 16.65
C TYR A 125 3.78 15.15 16.97
N VAL A 126 5.04 15.52 17.18
CA VAL A 126 6.09 14.59 17.57
C VAL A 126 6.68 15.09 18.88
N SER A 127 6.72 14.23 19.90
CA SER A 127 7.26 14.61 21.20
C SER A 127 8.74 15.00 21.07
N PRO A 128 9.18 16.12 21.67
CA PRO A 128 10.57 16.57 21.58
C PRO A 128 11.51 15.58 22.26
N ASN A 129 11.15 15.14 23.47
CA ASN A 129 11.97 14.31 24.35
C ASN A 129 11.33 12.94 24.54
N VAL A 130 11.93 11.94 23.91
CA VAL A 130 11.53 10.53 24.03
C VAL A 130 12.75 9.74 24.43
N LYS A 131 12.61 8.95 25.50
CA LYS A 131 13.71 8.21 26.10
C LYS A 131 13.44 6.72 26.17
N ILE A 132 14.53 5.96 26.29
CA ILE A 132 14.54 4.57 26.71
C ILE A 132 15.71 4.44 27.67
N GLY A 133 15.42 4.37 28.97
CA GLY A 133 16.44 4.50 30.01
C GLY A 133 17.25 5.80 29.87
N ALA A 134 18.58 5.69 29.82
CA ALA A 134 19.48 6.83 29.70
C ALA A 134 19.63 7.38 28.26
N PHE A 135 19.02 6.72 27.27
CA PHE A 135 19.14 7.07 25.87
C PHE A 135 17.97 7.92 25.37
N THR A 136 18.23 8.86 24.46
CA THR A 136 17.21 9.71 23.81
C THR A 136 17.06 9.32 22.34
N LEU A 137 15.83 9.28 21.84
CA LEU A 137 15.55 8.92 20.45
C LEU A 137 15.67 10.12 19.52
N SER A 138 16.43 9.95 18.43
CA SER A 138 16.52 10.96 17.38
C SER A 138 15.22 11.09 16.59
N LYS A 139 15.09 12.15 15.78
CA LYS A 139 13.91 12.40 14.95
C LYS A 139 13.68 11.27 13.94
N GLU A 140 14.75 10.69 13.40
CA GLU A 140 14.71 9.60 12.42
C GLU A 140 14.09 8.34 13.03
N ILE A 141 14.41 8.03 14.29
CA ILE A 141 13.78 6.92 15.03
C ILE A 141 12.31 7.23 15.31
N LYS A 142 12.00 8.44 15.79
CA LYS A 142 10.62 8.84 16.05
C LYS A 142 9.74 8.70 14.80
N ASN A 143 10.26 9.00 13.62
CA ASN A 143 9.53 8.84 12.35
C ASN A 143 9.30 7.37 11.92
N LYS A 144 9.90 6.37 12.57
CA LYS A 144 9.66 4.95 12.30
C LYS A 144 8.42 4.39 12.99
N PHE A 145 7.86 5.12 13.95
CA PHE A 145 6.59 4.74 14.57
C PHE A 145 5.45 4.84 13.55
N LYS A 146 5.05 3.69 13.00
CA LYS A 146 4.00 3.56 11.98
C LYS A 146 2.74 2.85 12.48
N ASP A 147 2.81 2.20 13.64
CA ASP A 147 1.69 1.53 14.27
C ASP A 147 0.84 2.55 15.04
N PHE A 148 -0.18 3.09 14.36
CA PHE A 148 -1.07 4.09 14.95
C PHE A 148 -2.29 3.43 15.57
N THR A 149 -2.54 3.75 16.84
CA THR A 149 -3.75 3.36 17.57
C THR A 149 -4.73 4.53 17.57
N LEU A 150 -6.00 4.26 17.26
CA LEU A 150 -7.06 5.28 17.29
C LEU A 150 -7.37 5.67 18.73
N ILE A 151 -7.57 6.97 18.95
CA ILE A 151 -8.04 7.48 20.24
C ILE A 151 -9.56 7.46 20.22
N THR A 152 -10.14 6.59 21.03
CA THR A 152 -11.57 6.56 21.32
C THR A 152 -11.74 7.13 22.72
N SER A 153 -11.91 8.45 22.82
CA SER A 153 -12.27 9.09 24.09
C SER A 153 -13.78 9.16 24.22
N ASP A 154 -14.26 8.96 25.45
CA ASP A 154 -15.64 9.26 25.85
C ASP A 154 -15.73 10.64 26.55
N GLU A 155 -14.59 11.30 26.77
CA GLU A 155 -14.54 12.63 27.35
C GLU A 155 -14.98 13.66 26.31
N ARG A 156 -16.09 14.33 26.62
CA ARG A 156 -16.63 15.38 25.76
C ARG A 156 -15.74 16.64 25.87
N PRO A 157 -15.38 17.27 24.73
CA PRO A 157 -14.71 18.56 24.75
C PRO A 157 -15.53 19.61 25.51
N GLU A 158 -14.84 20.54 26.17
CA GLU A 158 -15.49 21.67 26.86
C GLU A 158 -16.25 22.56 25.87
N ARG A 159 -15.76 22.67 24.64
CA ARG A 159 -16.38 23.42 23.55
C ARG A 159 -17.67 22.76 23.07
N HIS A 160 -18.78 23.48 23.22
CA HIS A 160 -20.12 22.96 22.92
C HIS A 160 -20.42 22.84 21.43
N ASP A 161 -19.70 23.59 20.59
CA ASP A 161 -19.76 23.54 19.12
C ASP A 161 -19.14 22.27 18.54
N ILE A 162 -18.33 21.56 19.32
CA ILE A 162 -17.73 20.29 18.94
C ILE A 162 -18.62 19.15 19.41
N LYS A 163 -19.05 18.33 18.45
CA LYS A 163 -19.82 17.11 18.74
C LYS A 163 -18.92 15.91 18.64
N MET A 164 -19.15 14.92 19.50
CA MET A 164 -18.39 13.69 19.49
C MET A 164 -19.32 12.51 19.22
N HIS A 165 -18.93 11.65 18.27
CA HIS A 165 -19.66 10.43 17.96
C HIS A 165 -18.68 9.37 17.46
N ALA A 166 -18.70 8.18 18.07
CA ALA A 166 -17.86 7.03 17.71
C ALA A 166 -16.35 7.34 17.65
N GLY A 167 -15.83 8.13 18.60
CA GLY A 167 -14.41 8.52 18.67
C GLY A 167 -13.98 9.54 17.60
N LEU A 168 -14.93 10.13 16.87
CA LEU A 168 -14.71 11.22 15.93
C LEU A 168 -15.27 12.53 16.48
N TYR A 169 -14.57 13.62 16.22
CA TYR A 169 -14.99 14.98 16.57
C TYR A 169 -15.55 15.66 15.32
N TYR A 170 -16.70 16.30 15.44
CA TYR A 170 -17.40 16.94 14.33
C TYR A 170 -17.62 18.42 14.62
N HIS A 171 -17.30 19.25 13.63
CA HIS A 171 -17.70 20.65 13.60
C HIS A 171 -18.84 20.71 12.58
N THR A 172 -20.07 20.49 13.06
CA THR A 172 -21.28 20.44 12.23
C THR A 172 -22.53 20.75 13.07
N LEU A 173 -23.56 21.29 12.40
CA LEU A 173 -24.89 21.48 12.97
C LEU A 173 -25.67 20.19 13.15
N ASP A 174 -25.40 19.13 12.39
CA ASP A 174 -25.97 17.79 12.59
C ASP A 174 -25.00 16.70 12.10
N VAL A 175 -24.70 15.72 12.96
CA VAL A 175 -23.77 14.63 12.64
C VAL A 175 -24.40 13.67 11.61
N TRP A 176 -25.73 13.57 11.59
CA TRP A 176 -26.46 12.66 10.70
C TRP A 176 -26.81 13.27 9.35
N ASP A 177 -26.75 14.60 9.22
CA ASP A 177 -26.98 15.35 7.98
C ASP A 177 -25.84 16.38 7.75
N PRO A 178 -24.61 15.92 7.49
CA PRO A 178 -23.46 16.81 7.29
C PRO A 178 -23.64 17.65 6.02
N LYS A 179 -23.18 18.91 6.09
CA LYS A 179 -23.20 19.86 4.96
C LYS A 179 -21.81 20.09 4.42
N VAL A 180 -21.76 20.53 3.16
CA VAL A 180 -20.49 20.83 2.49
C VAL A 180 -19.74 21.90 3.28
N GLY A 181 -18.50 21.60 3.64
CA GLY A 181 -17.66 22.44 4.51
C GLY A 181 -17.62 22.02 5.97
N ASP A 182 -18.52 21.15 6.42
CA ASP A 182 -18.39 20.52 7.73
C ASP A 182 -17.11 19.69 7.80
N ILE A 183 -16.47 19.68 8.96
CA ILE A 183 -15.26 18.89 9.19
C ILE A 183 -15.47 17.84 10.27
N ARG A 184 -14.78 16.72 10.09
CA ARG A 184 -14.61 15.70 11.13
C ARG A 184 -13.14 15.44 11.36
N LEU A 185 -12.79 15.15 12.61
CA LEU A 185 -11.44 14.91 13.05
C LEU A 185 -11.34 13.52 13.68
N GLN A 186 -10.24 12.85 13.37
CA GLN A 186 -9.84 11.59 13.97
C GLN A 186 -8.44 11.74 14.55
N PHE A 187 -8.27 11.38 15.82
CA PHE A 187 -6.98 11.37 16.47
C PHE A 187 -6.44 9.96 16.59
N SER A 188 -5.14 9.82 16.38
CA SER A 188 -4.42 8.57 16.62
C SER A 188 -3.03 8.85 17.17
N TYR A 189 -2.49 7.92 17.95
CA TYR A 189 -1.14 8.04 18.50
C TYR A 189 -0.28 6.83 18.14
N ALA A 190 1.04 6.99 18.23
CA ALA A 190 1.99 5.90 18.09
C ALA A 190 3.12 6.02 19.12
N GLY A 191 3.53 4.88 19.69
CA GLY A 191 4.55 4.78 20.73
C GLY A 191 4.08 5.38 22.05
N ASN A 192 3.19 4.69 22.76
CA ASN A 192 2.76 5.13 24.09
C ASN A 192 3.91 5.01 25.09
N THR A 193 3.89 5.84 26.14
CA THR A 193 4.77 5.65 27.28
C THR A 193 4.50 4.27 27.90
N GLY A 194 5.56 3.54 28.23
CA GLY A 194 5.48 2.15 28.69
C GLY A 194 5.38 1.10 27.58
N ASP A 195 5.28 1.47 26.30
CA ASP A 195 5.38 0.50 25.21
C ASP A 195 6.80 -0.06 25.15
N ALA A 196 6.90 -1.38 25.07
CA ALA A 196 8.17 -2.06 24.87
C ALA A 196 8.60 -2.00 23.41
N VAL A 197 9.86 -1.64 23.14
CA VAL A 197 10.42 -1.59 21.78
C VAL A 197 11.83 -2.15 21.74
N SER A 198 12.17 -2.75 20.59
CA SER A 198 13.52 -3.13 20.21
C SER A 198 14.04 -2.14 19.16
N ILE A 199 15.24 -1.61 19.37
CA ILE A 199 15.87 -0.61 18.50
C ILE A 199 17.25 -1.07 18.08
N ILE A 200 17.55 -0.93 16.79
CA ILE A 200 18.90 -0.98 16.24
C ILE A 200 19.21 0.39 15.65
N ALA A 201 20.22 1.06 16.21
CA ALA A 201 20.63 2.39 15.78
C ALA A 201 22.11 2.63 16.13
N THR A 202 22.69 3.71 15.59
CA THR A 202 24.03 4.15 15.98
C THR A 202 23.93 4.99 17.25
N GLN A 203 24.82 4.73 18.22
CA GLN A 203 24.93 5.58 19.40
C GLN A 203 25.79 6.81 19.11
N THR A 204 25.29 8.00 19.45
CA THR A 204 26.04 9.26 19.43
C THR A 204 25.81 9.99 20.75
N GLY A 205 26.75 9.88 21.68
CA GLY A 205 26.57 10.27 23.07
C GLY A 205 25.38 9.55 23.69
N LYS A 206 24.38 10.32 24.15
CA LYS A 206 23.12 9.78 24.70
C LYS A 206 22.06 9.54 23.63
N THR A 207 22.27 10.01 22.41
CA THR A 207 21.27 9.96 21.36
C THR A 207 21.44 8.67 20.55
N LEU A 208 20.32 7.99 20.31
CA LEU A 208 20.25 6.89 19.36
C LEU A 208 19.72 7.44 18.05
N GLY A 209 20.45 7.23 16.96
CA GLY A 209 20.09 7.73 15.64
C GLY A 209 21.07 7.28 14.56
N GLY A 210 21.05 7.93 13.41
CA GLY A 210 22.01 7.69 12.32
C GLY A 210 21.36 7.43 10.96
N ASN A 211 22.19 7.49 9.91
CA ASN A 211 21.72 7.54 8.53
C ASN A 211 21.67 6.19 7.81
N HIS A 212 22.37 5.16 8.29
CA HIS A 212 22.59 3.93 7.52
C HIS A 212 21.65 2.79 7.90
N LEU A 213 21.67 2.36 9.17
CA LEU A 213 20.84 1.25 9.63
C LEU A 213 20.09 1.67 10.89
N LEU A 214 18.79 1.84 10.71
CA LEU A 214 17.88 2.31 11.74
C LEU A 214 16.60 1.49 11.67
N LEU A 215 16.46 0.59 12.62
CA LEU A 215 15.34 -0.34 12.74
C LEU A 215 14.67 -0.14 14.09
N LEU A 216 13.34 -0.16 14.08
CA LEU A 216 12.52 -0.06 15.27
C LEU A 216 11.37 -1.06 15.13
N GLU A 217 11.19 -1.87 16.16
CA GLU A 217 10.13 -2.86 16.22
C GLU A 217 9.42 -2.82 17.58
N LYS A 218 8.13 -3.13 17.57
CA LYS A 218 7.31 -3.21 18.78
C LYS A 218 7.56 -4.55 19.48
N GLY A 219 7.70 -4.50 20.80
CA GLY A 219 8.00 -5.66 21.63
C GLY A 219 9.47 -6.07 21.61
N LYS A 220 9.76 -7.18 22.29
CA LYS A 220 11.11 -7.74 22.39
C LYS A 220 11.40 -8.62 21.17
N ILE A 221 12.09 -8.06 20.19
CA ILE A 221 12.52 -8.76 18.98
C ILE A 221 14.05 -8.80 18.92
N SER A 222 14.64 -9.95 18.58
CA SER A 222 16.10 -10.07 18.49
C SER A 222 16.66 -9.31 17.26
N PRO A 223 17.92 -8.87 17.28
CA PRO A 223 18.47 -8.12 16.14
C PRO A 223 18.45 -8.93 14.83
N GLU A 224 18.67 -10.23 14.93
CA GLU A 224 18.66 -11.15 13.80
C GLU A 224 17.26 -11.23 13.17
N GLU A 225 16.21 -11.28 14.00
CA GLU A 225 14.82 -11.26 13.55
C GLU A 225 14.42 -9.89 12.97
N MET A 226 14.84 -8.78 13.58
CA MET A 226 14.55 -7.43 13.06
C MET A 226 15.09 -7.22 11.64
N ILE A 227 16.34 -7.63 11.39
CA ILE A 227 16.98 -7.46 10.08
C ILE A 227 16.36 -8.39 9.05
N THR A 228 16.08 -9.63 9.42
CA THR A 228 15.45 -10.59 8.49
C THR A 228 14.02 -10.17 8.12
N LYS A 229 13.25 -9.61 9.07
CA LYS A 229 11.91 -9.07 8.82
C LYS A 229 11.94 -7.93 7.80
N GLU A 230 12.86 -6.98 7.94
CA GLU A 230 13.04 -5.86 7.01
C GLU A 230 13.44 -6.33 5.60
N HIS A 231 14.23 -7.41 5.49
CA HIS A 231 14.66 -7.93 4.19
C HIS A 231 13.61 -8.83 3.49
N ASN A 232 12.86 -9.62 4.25
CA ASN A 232 11.99 -10.67 3.71
C ASN A 232 10.79 -10.12 2.92
N TRP A 233 10.27 -8.94 3.25
CA TRP A 233 9.13 -8.35 2.55
C TRP A 233 9.43 -8.11 1.05
N ASN A 234 10.60 -7.55 0.75
CA ASN A 234 11.03 -7.28 -0.63
C ASN A 234 11.34 -8.56 -1.40
N MET A 235 11.89 -9.56 -0.71
CA MET A 235 12.17 -10.86 -1.30
C MET A 235 10.88 -11.61 -1.69
N TRP A 236 9.81 -11.48 -0.90
CA TRP A 236 8.54 -12.16 -1.19
C TRP A 236 7.84 -11.58 -2.42
N LEU A 237 7.84 -10.25 -2.60
CA LEU A 237 7.31 -9.62 -3.82
C LEU A 237 8.05 -10.08 -5.07
N ILE A 238 9.38 -10.13 -5.04
CA ILE A 238 10.17 -10.63 -6.18
C ILE A 238 9.86 -12.11 -6.45
N ARG A 239 9.71 -12.92 -5.40
CA ARG A 239 9.31 -14.34 -5.54
C ARG A 239 7.91 -14.46 -6.14
N LEU A 240 6.96 -13.63 -5.72
CA LEU A 240 5.61 -13.56 -6.26
C LEU A 240 5.65 -13.22 -7.75
N TYR A 241 6.32 -12.13 -8.15
CA TYR A 241 6.43 -11.74 -9.56
C TYR A 241 7.06 -12.84 -10.42
N ARG A 242 8.07 -13.53 -9.90
CA ARG A 242 8.66 -14.69 -10.58
C ARG A 242 7.62 -15.79 -10.76
N THR A 243 6.93 -16.20 -9.70
CA THR A 243 5.91 -17.25 -9.75
C THR A 243 4.78 -16.88 -10.70
N CYS A 244 4.27 -15.64 -10.65
CA CYS A 244 3.27 -15.13 -11.59
C CYS A 244 3.77 -15.20 -13.04
N GLY A 245 5.03 -14.84 -13.30
CA GLY A 245 5.64 -14.98 -14.62
C GLY A 245 5.66 -16.44 -15.12
N TRP A 246 6.04 -17.40 -14.27
CA TRP A 246 5.99 -18.83 -14.60
C TRP A 246 4.56 -19.30 -14.91
N VAL A 247 3.57 -18.86 -14.13
CA VAL A 247 2.16 -19.19 -14.35
C VAL A 247 1.66 -18.60 -15.68
N CYS A 248 2.00 -17.34 -15.99
CA CYS A 248 1.65 -16.73 -17.27
C CYS A 248 2.25 -17.49 -18.47
N LEU A 249 3.52 -17.90 -18.38
CA LEU A 249 4.17 -18.71 -19.43
C LEU A 249 3.53 -20.08 -19.58
N TYR A 250 3.16 -20.74 -18.47
CA TYR A 250 2.46 -22.02 -18.50
C TYR A 250 1.08 -21.92 -19.16
N MET A 251 0.32 -20.87 -18.81
CA MET A 251 -0.98 -20.60 -19.44
C MET A 251 -0.83 -20.31 -20.93
N ALA A 252 0.12 -19.46 -21.33
CA ALA A 252 0.40 -19.17 -22.73
C ALA A 252 0.73 -20.44 -23.53
N SER A 253 1.56 -21.34 -22.98
CA SER A 253 1.88 -22.63 -23.62
C SER A 253 0.63 -23.49 -23.87
N SER A 254 -0.31 -23.51 -22.92
CA SER A 254 -1.58 -24.24 -23.06
C SER A 254 -2.45 -23.67 -24.20
N PHE A 255 -2.48 -22.34 -24.36
CA PHE A 255 -3.17 -21.70 -25.50
C PHE A 255 -2.50 -22.03 -26.84
N PHE A 256 -1.16 -22.03 -26.90
CA PHE A 256 -0.43 -22.41 -28.12
C PHE A 256 -0.74 -23.85 -28.54
N LYS A 257 -0.83 -24.80 -27.61
CA LYS A 257 -1.21 -26.19 -27.94
C LYS A 257 -2.57 -26.28 -28.62
N SER A 258 -3.57 -25.56 -28.11
CA SER A 258 -4.90 -25.52 -28.71
C SER A 258 -4.87 -24.93 -30.13
N LEU A 259 -4.08 -23.88 -30.36
CA LEU A 259 -3.91 -23.27 -31.68
C LEU A 259 -3.24 -24.24 -32.67
N PHE A 260 -2.16 -24.92 -32.27
CA PHE A 260 -1.50 -25.92 -33.12
C PHE A 260 -2.41 -27.10 -33.44
N PHE A 261 -3.22 -27.57 -32.49
CA PHE A 261 -4.20 -28.63 -32.72
C PHE A 261 -5.28 -28.18 -33.72
N TYR A 262 -5.77 -26.95 -33.60
CA TYR A 262 -6.77 -26.38 -34.50
C TYR A 262 -6.23 -26.24 -35.95
N ILE A 263 -5.04 -25.66 -36.13
CA ILE A 263 -4.40 -25.53 -37.44
C ILE A 263 -4.08 -26.91 -38.04
N GLY A 264 -3.59 -27.85 -37.22
CA GLY A 264 -3.32 -29.23 -37.63
C GLY A 264 -4.58 -29.91 -38.17
N ASN A 265 -5.71 -29.75 -37.48
CA ASN A 265 -7.00 -30.29 -37.96
C ASN A 265 -7.42 -29.65 -39.29
N ILE A 266 -7.33 -28.32 -39.46
CA ILE A 266 -7.64 -27.65 -40.74
C ILE A 266 -6.80 -28.20 -41.88
N PHE A 267 -5.50 -28.42 -41.64
CA PHE A 267 -4.60 -28.97 -42.65
C PHE A 267 -4.99 -30.40 -43.03
N ILE A 268 -5.29 -31.24 -42.04
CA ILE A 268 -5.76 -32.62 -42.26
C ILE A 268 -7.07 -32.63 -43.06
N TYR A 269 -8.06 -31.81 -42.68
CA TYR A 269 -9.32 -31.69 -43.42
C TYR A 269 -9.11 -31.23 -44.87
N SER A 270 -8.20 -30.28 -45.09
CA SER A 270 -7.85 -29.80 -46.43
C SER A 270 -7.17 -30.88 -47.27
N CYS A 271 -6.26 -31.66 -46.68
CA CYS A 271 -5.64 -32.81 -47.34
C CYS A 271 -6.67 -33.88 -47.73
N ILE A 272 -7.62 -34.20 -46.84
CA ILE A 272 -8.72 -35.16 -47.11
C ILE A 272 -9.62 -34.65 -48.24
N LEU A 273 -9.94 -33.35 -48.27
CA LEU A 273 -10.72 -32.76 -49.36
C LEU A 273 -9.97 -32.85 -50.70
N ILE A 274 -8.66 -32.58 -50.72
CA ILE A 274 -7.85 -32.67 -51.94
C ILE A 274 -7.76 -34.12 -52.44
N THR A 275 -7.52 -35.11 -51.56
CA THR A 275 -7.45 -36.53 -51.96
C THR A 275 -8.79 -37.06 -52.47
N ASN A 276 -9.90 -36.71 -51.82
CA ASN A 276 -11.24 -37.06 -52.30
C ASN A 276 -11.55 -36.43 -53.66
N ASN A 277 -11.14 -35.18 -53.88
CA ASN A 277 -11.32 -34.49 -55.17
C ASN A 277 -10.38 -35.06 -56.27
N PHE A 278 -9.24 -35.64 -55.90
CA PHE A 278 -8.37 -36.35 -56.83
C PHE A 278 -8.92 -37.72 -57.20
N GLN A 279 -9.55 -38.44 -56.26
CA GLN A 279 -10.25 -39.70 -56.55
C GLN A 279 -11.48 -39.50 -57.44
N SER A 280 -12.26 -38.43 -57.21
CA SER A 280 -13.41 -38.12 -58.06
C SER A 280 -12.98 -37.80 -59.50
N LYS A 281 -11.91 -37.02 -59.70
CA LYS A 281 -11.36 -36.75 -61.04
C LYS A 281 -10.81 -38.00 -61.74
N LYS A 282 -10.16 -38.93 -61.01
CA LYS A 282 -9.74 -40.22 -61.57
C LYS A 282 -10.93 -41.07 -62.01
N LEU A 283 -12.01 -41.10 -61.24
CA LEU A 283 -13.24 -41.83 -61.58
C LEU A 283 -13.93 -41.23 -62.82
N VAL A 284 -14.00 -39.91 -62.94
CA VAL A 284 -14.56 -39.23 -64.13
C VAL A 284 -13.71 -39.50 -65.38
N ASN A 285 -12.38 -39.44 -65.27
CA ASN A 285 -11.49 -39.77 -66.39
C ASN A 285 -11.55 -41.25 -66.79
N ALA A 286 -11.70 -42.16 -65.83
CA ALA A 286 -11.92 -43.58 -66.11
C ALA A 286 -13.26 -43.83 -66.80
N PHE A 287 -14.32 -43.09 -66.45
CA PHE A 287 -15.61 -43.12 -67.14
C PHE A 287 -15.51 -42.59 -68.58
N ASN A 288 -14.78 -41.48 -68.80
CA ASN A 288 -14.58 -40.92 -70.13
C ASN A 288 -13.75 -41.81 -71.05
N CYS A 289 -12.69 -42.47 -70.54
CA CYS A 289 -11.93 -43.46 -71.32
C CYS A 289 -12.76 -44.70 -71.71
N LYS A 290 -13.73 -45.09 -70.87
CA LYS A 290 -14.63 -46.21 -71.17
C LYS A 290 -15.65 -45.86 -72.25
N ASN A 291 -16.11 -44.61 -72.29
CA ASN A 291 -16.98 -44.10 -73.35
C ASN A 291 -16.26 -43.88 -74.68
N SER A 292 -14.98 -43.48 -74.69
CA SER A 292 -14.20 -43.36 -75.93
C SER A 292 -13.88 -44.71 -76.59
N PHE A 293 -13.81 -45.80 -75.82
CA PHE A 293 -13.62 -47.15 -76.37
C PHE A 293 -14.89 -47.77 -76.97
N ASN A 294 -16.07 -47.23 -76.66
CA ASN A 294 -17.35 -47.69 -77.24
C ASN A 294 -17.78 -46.94 -78.52
N LEU A 295 -16.91 -46.08 -79.06
CA LEU A 295 -17.14 -45.32 -80.31
C LEU A 295 -16.25 -45.80 -81.48
N ILE A 296 -15.56 -46.93 -81.36
CA ILE A 296 -14.74 -47.56 -82.44
C ILE A 296 -15.18 -49.02 -82.68
N LYS A 297 -16.48 -49.29 -82.70
CA LYS A 297 -17.05 -50.52 -83.28
C LYS A 297 -18.28 -50.19 -84.10
#